data_AF-A0A815WV22-F1
#
_entry.id   AF-A0A815WV22-F1
#
_cell.length_a   1.000
_cell.length_b   1.000
_cell.length_c   1.000
_cell.angle_alpha   90.00
_cell.angle_beta   90.00
_cell.angle_gamma   90.00
#
_symmetry.space_group_name_H-M   'P 1'
#
loop_
_entity.id
_entity.type
_entity.pdbx_description
1 polymer ?
#
loop_
_entity_poly.entity_id
_entity_poly.type
_entity_poly.pdbx_seq_one_letter_code
_entity_poly.pdbx_strand_id
1 'polypeptide(L)'
;MYPLPTRKGRQFLLAKIQLRNERFLVGTAHLESLRNSQDLRSQQLQLCQSIFDRHIGDSLNVTGFFMGDFNFGAHWRENTIQMNILQGWTDLWPELKGPDDRGITHTNVRFDRMMFRSSHVRPTKIRIIGKKPIAEAPPSGNQLASERDVFISDHFGLKANFDLSFI
;
A
#
# COMPACT_ATOMS: atom_id res chain seq x y z
N MET A 1 -9.88 -2.83 -14.95
CA MET A 1 -8.62 -2.07 -14.81
C MET A 1 -8.84 -0.67 -15.32
N TYR A 2 -8.14 0.30 -14.75
CA TYR A 2 -8.24 1.72 -15.11
C TYR A 2 -6.84 2.24 -15.45
N PRO A 3 -6.62 2.83 -16.64
CA PRO A 3 -5.33 3.41 -16.98
C PRO A 3 -5.04 4.60 -16.07
N LEU A 4 -3.78 4.73 -15.65
CA LEU A 4 -3.30 5.87 -14.88
C LEU A 4 -2.40 6.75 -15.76
N PRO A 5 -2.38 8.09 -15.57
CA PRO A 5 -1.44 8.97 -16.27
C PRO A 5 0.01 8.53 -16.01
N THR A 6 0.76 8.13 -17.04
CA THR A 6 2.13 7.58 -16.90
C THR A 6 2.79 7.33 -18.26
N ARG A 7 4.12 7.11 -18.25
CA ARG A 7 4.90 6.53 -19.36
C ARG A 7 5.35 5.08 -19.12
N LYS A 8 5.03 4.49 -17.95
CA LYS A 8 5.47 3.15 -17.50
C LYS A 8 4.34 2.11 -17.46
N GLY A 9 3.24 2.35 -18.16
CA GLY A 9 2.09 1.46 -18.18
C GLY A 9 1.41 1.26 -16.82
N ARG A 10 1.50 2.23 -15.89
CA ARG A 10 0.80 2.15 -14.59
C ARG A 10 -0.72 2.06 -14.78
N GLN A 11 -1.32 1.19 -13.98
CA GLN A 11 -2.76 0.95 -13.97
C GLN A 11 -3.25 0.82 -12.54
N PHE A 12 -4.53 1.12 -12.35
CA PHE A 12 -5.27 0.80 -11.15
C PHE A 12 -6.17 -0.40 -11.41
N LEU A 13 -5.96 -1.48 -10.66
CA LEU A 13 -6.80 -2.66 -10.69
C LEU A 13 -7.75 -2.59 -9.49
N LEU A 14 -9.05 -2.74 -9.75
CA LEU A 14 -10.08 -2.81 -8.72
C LEU A 14 -10.85 -4.11 -8.86
N ALA A 15 -10.83 -4.93 -7.82
CA ALA A 15 -11.67 -6.11 -7.70
C ALA A 15 -12.87 -5.80 -6.81
N LYS A 16 -14.05 -6.27 -7.23
CA LYS A 16 -15.28 -6.26 -6.42
C LYS A 16 -15.50 -7.66 -5.91
N ILE A 17 -15.57 -7.83 -4.60
CA ILE A 17 -15.68 -9.14 -3.96
C ILE A 17 -16.91 -9.10 -3.05
N GLN A 18 -17.82 -10.04 -3.23
CA GLN A 18 -18.92 -10.28 -2.29
C GLN A 18 -18.51 -11.44 -1.39
N LEU A 19 -18.52 -11.24 -0.07
CA LEU A 19 -18.35 -12.32 0.89
C LEU A 19 -19.51 -12.25 1.89
N ARG A 20 -20.38 -13.25 1.85
CA ARG A 20 -21.67 -13.26 2.59
C ARG A 20 -22.48 -12.00 2.23
N ASN A 21 -22.83 -11.19 3.22
CA ASN A 21 -23.62 -9.95 3.04
C ASN A 21 -22.75 -8.70 2.87
N GLU A 22 -21.42 -8.85 2.88
CA GLU A 22 -20.48 -7.72 2.78
C GLU A 22 -19.90 -7.55 1.38
N ARG A 23 -19.78 -6.30 0.96
CA ARG A 23 -19.12 -5.91 -0.29
C ARG A 23 -17.74 -5.36 0.01
N PHE A 24 -16.76 -5.90 -0.68
CA PHE A 24 -15.37 -5.46 -0.61
C PHE A 24 -14.93 -4.91 -1.96
N LEU A 25 -14.26 -3.76 -1.91
CA LEU A 25 -13.52 -3.20 -3.02
C LEU A 25 -12.04 -3.31 -2.71
N VAL A 26 -11.32 -4.12 -3.47
CA VAL A 26 -9.88 -4.30 -3.31
C VAL A 26 -9.18 -3.68 -4.49
N GLY A 27 -8.60 -2.50 -4.27
CA GLY A 27 -7.84 -1.75 -5.24
C GLY A 27 -6.34 -1.94 -5.04
N THR A 28 -5.61 -2.03 -6.15
CA THR A 28 -4.15 -1.99 -6.13
C THR A 28 -3.58 -1.16 -7.26
N ALA A 29 -2.52 -0.44 -6.96
CA ALA A 29 -1.73 0.32 -7.91
C ALA A 29 -0.25 0.23 -7.55
N HIS A 30 0.58 0.34 -8.57
CA HIS A 30 1.98 0.71 -8.45
C HIS A 30 2.09 2.12 -9.04
N LEU A 31 2.17 3.13 -8.18
CA LEU A 31 2.16 4.53 -8.61
C LEU A 31 3.46 4.93 -9.31
N GLU A 32 3.52 6.14 -9.86
CA GLU A 32 4.72 6.61 -10.56
C GLU A 32 5.93 6.63 -9.63
N SER A 33 7.01 5.98 -10.07
CA SER A 33 8.26 5.92 -9.32
C SER A 33 9.09 7.18 -9.51
N LEU A 34 10.28 7.22 -8.87
CA LEU A 34 11.21 8.35 -8.83
C LEU A 34 10.74 9.50 -7.95
N ARG A 35 11.70 10.10 -7.25
CA ARG A 35 11.40 11.10 -6.22
C ARG A 35 10.69 12.35 -6.76
N ASN A 36 11.03 12.77 -7.98
CA ASN A 36 10.53 13.99 -8.62
C ASN A 36 9.15 13.84 -9.28
N SER A 37 8.50 12.67 -9.24
CA SER A 37 7.19 12.43 -9.86
C SER A 37 6.00 12.64 -8.91
N GLN A 38 6.16 13.49 -7.90
CA GLN A 38 5.13 13.75 -6.87
C GLN A 38 3.79 14.17 -7.49
N ASP A 39 3.79 15.14 -8.41
CA ASP A 39 2.54 15.66 -8.99
C ASP A 39 1.80 14.59 -9.79
N LEU A 40 2.55 13.76 -10.51
CA LEU A 40 1.98 12.65 -11.25
C LEU A 40 1.40 11.60 -10.31
N ARG A 41 2.08 11.25 -9.21
CA ARG A 41 1.51 10.38 -8.17
C ARG A 41 0.24 10.96 -7.56
N SER A 42 0.19 12.26 -7.30
CA SER A 42 -1.01 12.94 -6.78
C SER A 42 -2.19 12.80 -7.75
N GLN A 43 -1.98 13.03 -9.04
CA GLN A 43 -3.02 12.85 -10.06
C GLN A 43 -3.51 11.39 -10.14
N GLN A 44 -2.57 10.44 -10.06
CA GLN A 44 -2.91 9.02 -10.05
C GLN A 44 -3.73 8.65 -8.81
N LEU A 45 -3.36 9.16 -7.64
CA LEU A 45 -4.03 8.88 -6.37
C LEU A 45 -5.44 9.46 -6.34
N GLN A 46 -5.62 10.70 -6.81
CA GLN A 46 -6.93 11.33 -7.00
C GLN A 46 -7.82 10.50 -7.93
N LEU A 47 -7.26 10.00 -9.04
CA LEU A 47 -8.01 9.15 -9.96
C LEU A 47 -8.45 7.84 -9.29
N CYS A 48 -7.54 7.16 -8.58
CA CYS A 48 -7.86 5.94 -7.82
C CYS A 48 -8.97 6.19 -6.80
N GLN A 49 -8.88 7.27 -6.03
CA GLN A 49 -9.89 7.66 -5.07
C GLN A 49 -11.25 7.92 -5.72
N SER A 50 -11.30 8.69 -6.80
CA SER A 50 -12.55 8.98 -7.52
C SER A 50 -13.23 7.71 -8.05
N ILE A 51 -12.44 6.69 -8.41
CA ILE A 51 -12.93 5.39 -8.84
C ILE A 51 -13.51 4.64 -7.65
N PHE A 52 -12.83 4.62 -6.50
CA PHE A 52 -13.40 4.05 -5.28
C PHE A 52 -14.72 4.74 -4.90
N ASP A 53 -14.75 6.07 -4.88
CA ASP A 53 -15.93 6.84 -4.49
C ASP A 53 -17.13 6.54 -5.39
N ARG A 54 -16.91 6.37 -6.69
CA ARG A 54 -17.96 5.94 -7.64
C ARG A 54 -18.54 4.57 -7.31
N HIS A 55 -17.72 3.63 -6.81
CA HIS A 55 -18.17 2.27 -6.52
C HIS A 55 -18.67 2.07 -5.09
N ILE A 56 -18.22 2.90 -4.14
CA ILE A 56 -18.70 2.91 -2.76
C ILE A 56 -20.02 3.69 -2.68
N GLY A 57 -20.10 4.86 -3.30
CA GLY A 57 -21.23 5.78 -3.17
C GLY A 57 -21.57 6.05 -1.70
N ASP A 58 -22.87 6.09 -1.39
CA ASP A 58 -23.38 6.26 -0.03
C ASP A 58 -23.65 4.92 0.69
N SER A 59 -23.11 3.81 0.17
CA SER A 59 -23.40 2.49 0.74
C SER A 59 -22.64 2.26 2.05
N LEU A 60 -23.37 2.08 3.15
CA LEU A 60 -22.80 1.80 4.48
C LEU A 60 -22.13 0.42 4.59
N ASN A 61 -22.50 -0.54 3.74
CA ASN A 61 -22.01 -1.93 3.77
C ASN A 61 -20.97 -2.22 2.68
N VAL A 62 -20.09 -1.24 2.38
CA VAL A 62 -18.96 -1.43 1.47
C VAL A 62 -17.67 -1.09 2.18
N THR A 63 -16.77 -2.07 2.22
CA THR A 63 -15.41 -1.91 2.73
C THR A 63 -14.43 -1.73 1.58
N GLY A 64 -13.64 -0.65 1.63
CA GLY A 64 -12.58 -0.35 0.68
C GLY A 64 -11.20 -0.71 1.23
N PHE A 65 -10.41 -1.41 0.43
CA PHE A 65 -8.99 -1.64 0.65
C PHE A 65 -8.21 -1.10 -0.54
N PHE A 66 -7.26 -0.19 -0.31
CA PHE A 66 -6.37 0.31 -1.34
C PHE A 66 -4.92 0.03 -0.93
N MET A 67 -4.28 -0.90 -1.63
CA MET A 67 -2.97 -1.40 -1.25
C MET A 67 -2.01 -1.52 -2.43
N GLY A 68 -0.72 -1.32 -2.20
CA GLY A 68 0.30 -1.47 -3.23
C GLY A 68 1.50 -0.58 -2.99
N ASP A 69 2.34 -0.44 -4.00
CA ASP A 69 3.51 0.44 -3.98
C ASP A 69 3.11 1.86 -4.36
N PHE A 70 3.06 2.74 -3.38
CA PHE A 70 2.67 4.12 -3.57
C PHE A 70 3.86 5.02 -3.95
N ASN A 71 5.10 4.52 -3.88
CA ASN A 71 6.32 5.22 -4.27
C ASN A 71 6.57 6.58 -3.56
N PHE A 72 5.97 6.82 -2.38
CA PHE A 72 6.29 7.96 -1.53
C PHE A 72 6.48 7.58 -0.05
N GLY A 73 7.54 8.13 0.55
CA GLY A 73 7.92 7.83 1.92
C GLY A 73 7.08 8.53 2.97
N ALA A 74 6.87 7.86 4.11
CA ALA A 74 6.05 8.36 5.22
C ALA A 74 6.51 9.70 5.82
N HIS A 75 7.79 10.02 5.78
CA HIS A 75 8.35 11.27 6.34
C HIS A 75 8.61 12.34 5.28
N TRP A 76 8.18 12.13 4.04
CA TRP A 76 8.34 13.13 2.99
C TRP A 76 7.20 14.14 3.09
N ARG A 77 7.44 15.41 2.72
CA ARG A 77 6.37 16.42 2.61
C ARG A 77 5.20 15.93 1.75
N GLU A 78 5.52 15.14 0.73
CA GLU A 78 4.54 14.47 -0.12
C GLU A 78 3.52 13.63 0.66
N ASN A 79 3.92 12.95 1.74
CA ASN A 79 3.02 12.11 2.53
C ASN A 79 1.80 12.90 3.00
N THR A 80 1.98 14.10 3.52
CA THR A 80 0.86 14.97 3.96
C THR A 80 -0.07 15.31 2.82
N ILE A 81 0.47 15.63 1.64
CA ILE A 81 -0.32 15.98 0.45
C ILE A 81 -1.14 14.77 -0.01
N GLN A 82 -0.52 13.60 -0.09
CA GLN A 82 -1.17 12.37 -0.54
C GLN A 82 -2.22 11.87 0.47
N MET A 83 -1.99 12.04 1.78
CA MET A 83 -2.98 11.72 2.81
C MET A 83 -4.17 12.68 2.79
N ASN A 84 -3.96 13.97 2.43
CA ASN A 84 -5.06 14.91 2.23
C ASN A 84 -5.93 14.54 1.02
N ILE A 85 -5.34 13.96 -0.03
CA ILE A 85 -6.10 13.40 -1.16
C ILE A 85 -6.99 12.27 -0.62
N LEU A 86 -6.40 11.27 0.03
CA LEU A 86 -7.12 10.12 0.59
C LEU A 86 -7.91 10.40 1.88
N GLN A 87 -8.56 11.56 1.97
CA GLN A 87 -9.43 11.88 3.11
C GLN A 87 -10.50 10.78 3.30
N GLY A 88 -10.69 10.37 4.56
CA GLY A 88 -11.60 9.28 4.92
C GLY A 88 -11.02 7.87 4.75
N TRP A 89 -9.76 7.75 4.32
CA TRP A 89 -8.99 6.51 4.39
C TRP A 89 -8.04 6.52 5.59
N THR A 90 -7.91 5.37 6.22
CA THR A 90 -6.93 5.12 7.30
C THR A 90 -5.70 4.41 6.73
N ASP A 91 -4.51 4.96 6.96
CA ASP A 91 -3.24 4.25 6.72
C ASP A 91 -3.03 3.24 7.86
N LEU A 92 -3.09 1.94 7.54
CA LEU A 92 -3.11 0.89 8.56
C LEU A 92 -1.83 0.78 9.36
N TRP A 93 -0.69 1.19 8.81
CA TRP A 93 0.58 1.07 9.51
C TRP A 93 0.66 1.96 10.75
N PRO A 94 0.57 3.30 10.64
CA PRO A 94 0.58 4.17 11.81
C PRO A 94 -0.64 3.95 12.72
N GLU A 95 -1.79 3.53 12.19
CA GLU A 95 -2.97 3.18 12.99
C GLU A 95 -2.67 2.04 14.00
N LEU A 96 -2.03 0.96 13.54
CA LEU A 96 -1.81 -0.23 14.37
C LEU A 96 -0.44 -0.27 15.07
N LYS A 97 0.54 0.51 14.61
CA LYS A 97 1.91 0.53 15.14
C LYS A 97 2.29 1.82 15.84
N GLY A 98 1.52 2.89 15.65
CA GLY A 98 1.88 4.22 16.09
C GLY A 98 2.83 4.95 15.12
N PRO A 99 3.01 6.26 15.30
CA PRO A 99 3.76 7.12 14.39
C PRO A 99 5.28 6.89 14.43
N ASP A 100 5.81 6.31 15.51
CA ASP A 100 7.24 6.09 15.70
C ASP A 100 7.77 4.87 14.91
N ASP A 101 6.90 3.90 14.61
CA ASP A 101 7.26 2.78 13.75
C ASP A 101 7.16 3.18 12.28
N ARG A 102 8.33 3.34 11.65
CA ARG A 102 8.45 3.80 10.27
C ARG A 102 7.90 2.82 9.22
N GLY A 103 7.79 1.53 9.56
CA GLY A 103 7.26 0.50 8.65
C GLY A 103 8.02 0.37 7.33
N ILE A 104 9.35 0.38 7.38
CA ILE A 104 10.21 0.36 6.19
C ILE A 104 9.92 -0.88 5.34
N THR A 105 9.54 -0.68 4.08
CA THR A 105 9.29 -1.75 3.10
C THR A 105 10.31 -1.79 1.98
N HIS A 106 11.09 -0.73 1.77
CA HIS A 106 12.16 -0.70 0.77
C HIS A 106 13.25 0.30 1.19
N THR A 107 14.51 -0.14 1.32
CA THR A 107 15.71 0.69 1.53
C THR A 107 15.47 1.99 2.34
N ASN A 108 15.17 1.85 3.63
CA ASN A 108 14.90 2.97 4.58
C ASN A 108 13.65 3.82 4.31
N VAL A 109 12.76 3.38 3.41
CA VAL A 109 11.51 4.07 3.04
C VAL A 109 10.33 3.10 3.13
N ARG A 110 9.15 3.63 3.48
CA ARG A 110 7.87 2.93 3.42
C ARG A 110 7.14 3.33 2.15
N PHE A 111 7.33 2.56 1.09
CA PHE A 111 6.67 2.76 -0.19
C PHE A 111 5.35 2.02 -0.27
N ASP A 112 5.34 0.79 0.24
CA ASP A 112 4.17 -0.08 0.23
C ASP A 112 3.22 0.31 1.35
N ARG A 113 1.94 0.43 1.00
CA ARG A 113 0.90 0.86 1.94
C ARG A 113 -0.34 -0.01 1.83
N MET A 114 -1.08 -0.03 2.93
CA MET A 114 -2.43 -0.58 2.98
C MET A 114 -3.32 0.50 3.58
N MET A 115 -4.15 1.10 2.73
CA MET A 115 -5.17 2.05 3.11
C MET A 115 -6.50 1.33 3.25
N PHE A 116 -7.31 1.77 4.21
CA PHE A 116 -8.58 1.13 4.55
C PHE A 116 -9.69 2.16 4.76
N ARG A 117 -10.90 1.83 4.31
CA ARG A 117 -12.11 2.61 4.56
C ARG A 117 -13.29 1.66 4.83
N SER A 118 -13.83 1.70 6.04
CA SER A 118 -15.01 0.92 6.43
C SER A 118 -15.68 1.54 7.66
N SER A 119 -16.97 1.26 7.83
CA SER A 119 -17.76 1.58 9.04
C SER A 119 -17.93 0.38 9.98
N HIS A 120 -17.66 -0.84 9.53
CA HIS A 120 -18.05 -2.09 10.21
C HIS A 120 -16.93 -3.13 10.30
N VAL A 121 -15.87 -3.01 9.49
CA VAL A 121 -14.68 -3.88 9.59
C VAL A 121 -13.61 -3.19 10.45
N ARG A 122 -12.88 -3.96 11.27
CA ARG A 122 -11.81 -3.43 12.12
C ARG A 122 -10.46 -4.08 11.83
N PRO A 123 -9.38 -3.31 11.63
CA PRO A 123 -8.04 -3.88 11.50
C PRO A 123 -7.56 -4.37 12.88
N THR A 124 -6.94 -5.56 12.92
CA THR A 124 -6.47 -6.16 14.19
C THR A 124 -4.96 -6.34 14.25
N LYS A 125 -4.30 -6.50 13.10
CA LYS A 125 -2.86 -6.72 13.05
C LYS A 125 -2.29 -6.32 11.70
N ILE A 126 -1.09 -5.75 11.71
CA ILE A 126 -0.24 -5.56 10.52
C ILE A 126 1.20 -5.97 10.83
N ARG A 127 1.88 -6.54 9.84
CA ARG A 127 3.31 -6.89 9.94
C ARG A 127 3.99 -6.88 8.57
N ILE A 128 5.29 -6.65 8.59
CA ILE A 128 6.18 -6.84 7.43
C ILE A 128 6.52 -8.33 7.28
N ILE A 129 6.49 -8.83 6.05
CA ILE A 129 6.84 -10.20 5.64
C ILE A 129 7.92 -10.18 4.55
N GLY A 130 8.55 -11.33 4.27
CA GLY A 130 9.60 -11.41 3.24
C GLY A 130 10.99 -10.94 3.71
N LYS A 131 11.20 -10.79 5.03
CA LYS A 131 12.49 -10.33 5.60
C LYS A 131 13.59 -11.40 5.71
N LYS A 132 13.31 -12.64 5.29
CA LYS A 132 14.30 -13.71 5.33
C LYS A 132 14.83 -13.92 3.92
N PRO A 133 16.16 -14.00 3.72
CA PRO A 133 16.72 -14.32 2.43
C PRO A 133 16.33 -15.74 2.01
N ILE A 134 16.25 -15.95 0.70
CA ILE A 134 16.11 -17.27 0.08
C ILE A 134 17.47 -17.90 -0.22
N ALA A 135 18.53 -17.10 -0.29
CA ALA A 135 19.91 -17.54 -0.31
C ALA A 135 20.78 -16.53 0.43
N GLU A 136 21.60 -17.01 1.37
CA GLU A 136 22.54 -16.17 2.13
C GLU A 136 23.81 -15.93 1.31
N ALA A 137 24.41 -14.75 1.47
CA ALA A 137 25.72 -14.49 0.90
C ALA A 137 26.77 -15.43 1.54
N PRO A 138 27.75 -15.92 0.76
CA PRO A 138 28.82 -16.75 1.31
C PRO A 138 29.62 -16.00 2.40
N PRO A 139 30.13 -16.71 3.43
CA PRO A 139 30.98 -16.11 4.46
C PRO A 139 32.24 -15.51 3.82
N SER A 140 32.48 -14.23 4.08
CA SER A 140 33.37 -13.40 3.26
C SER A 140 34.85 -13.73 3.43
N GLY A 141 35.54 -13.97 2.31
CA GLY A 141 37.00 -13.88 2.19
C GLY A 141 37.49 -12.71 1.34
N ASN A 142 36.70 -12.26 0.34
CA ASN A 142 37.02 -11.11 -0.53
C ASN A 142 35.73 -10.65 -1.25
N GLN A 143 35.04 -9.64 -0.72
CA GLN A 143 33.70 -9.23 -1.18
C GLN A 143 33.72 -8.51 -2.54
N LEU A 144 33.19 -9.17 -3.58
CA LEU A 144 32.66 -8.49 -4.76
C LEU A 144 31.20 -8.04 -4.50
N ALA A 145 30.75 -6.99 -5.20
CA ALA A 145 29.39 -6.44 -5.06
C ALA A 145 28.24 -7.45 -5.34
N SER A 146 28.56 -8.62 -5.90
CA SER A 146 27.66 -9.75 -6.15
C SER A 146 27.36 -10.60 -4.90
N GLU A 147 27.99 -10.33 -3.75
CA GLU A 147 27.82 -11.11 -2.50
C GLU A 147 26.81 -10.44 -1.57
N ARG A 148 25.55 -10.37 -1.99
CA ARG A 148 24.43 -9.94 -1.13
C ARG A 148 23.44 -11.06 -0.95
N ASP A 149 22.84 -11.10 0.24
CA ASP A 149 21.66 -11.91 0.51
C ASP A 149 20.61 -11.73 -0.59
N VAL A 150 20.11 -12.84 -1.11
CA VAL A 150 19.05 -12.84 -2.11
C VAL A 150 17.73 -12.92 -1.40
N PHE A 151 16.87 -11.92 -1.61
CA PHE A 151 15.51 -11.88 -1.10
C PHE A 151 14.50 -12.17 -2.22
N ILE A 152 13.26 -12.45 -1.84
CA ILE A 152 12.16 -12.66 -2.80
C ILE A 152 11.85 -11.42 -3.64
N SER A 153 12.20 -10.23 -3.14
CA SER A 153 12.04 -8.92 -3.77
C SER A 153 12.96 -7.93 -3.04
N ASP A 154 13.29 -6.84 -3.71
CA ASP A 154 13.88 -5.63 -3.14
C ASP A 154 12.93 -4.90 -2.17
N HIS A 155 11.63 -5.21 -2.21
CA HIS A 155 10.63 -4.78 -1.24
C HIS A 155 10.25 -5.91 -0.27
N PHE A 156 9.96 -5.51 0.98
CA PHE A 156 9.26 -6.37 1.93
C PHE A 156 7.75 -6.21 1.79
N GLY A 157 7.03 -7.33 1.89
CA GLY A 157 5.57 -7.33 1.81
C GLY A 157 4.91 -6.87 3.10
N LEU A 158 3.64 -6.45 2.99
CA LEU A 158 2.77 -6.18 4.14
C LEU A 158 1.70 -7.28 4.24
N LYS A 159 1.40 -7.70 5.48
CA LYS A 159 0.25 -8.57 5.79
C LYS A 159 -0.58 -7.94 6.89
N ALA A 160 -1.86 -7.74 6.63
CA ALA A 160 -2.85 -7.29 7.60
C ALA A 160 -3.94 -8.34 7.87
N ASN A 161 -4.48 -8.32 9.08
CA ASN A 161 -5.64 -9.09 9.49
C ASN A 161 -6.76 -8.13 9.91
N PHE A 162 -8.00 -8.54 9.66
CA PHE A 162 -9.20 -7.78 9.99
C PHE A 162 -10.19 -8.67 10.71
N ASP A 163 -10.94 -8.07 11.62
CA ASP A 163 -12.13 -8.68 12.20
C ASP A 163 -13.35 -8.30 11.36
N LEU A 164 -14.11 -9.32 10.98
CA LEU A 164 -15.36 -9.22 10.23
C LEU A 164 -16.56 -9.55 11.11
N SER A 165 -16.37 -9.69 12.44
CA SER A 165 -17.46 -9.95 13.37
C SER A 165 -18.51 -8.85 13.24
N PHE A 166 -19.68 -9.25 12.74
CA PHE A 166 -20.83 -8.40 12.49
C PHE A 166 -21.28 -7.73 13.79
N ILE A 167 -21.39 -6.40 13.78
CA ILE A 167 -22.18 -5.66 14.77
C ILE A 167 -23.65 -5.76 14.35
#